data_AF-X1TTT7-F1
#
_entry.id   AF-X1TTT7-F1
#
_cell.length_a   1.000
_cell.length_b   1.000
_cell.length_c   1.000
_cell.angle_alpha   90.00
_cell.angle_beta   90.00
_cell.angle_gamma   90.00
#
_symmetry.space_group_name_H-M   'P 1'
#
loop_
_entity.id
_entity.type
_entity.pdbx_description
1 polymer ?
#
loop_
_entity_poly.entity_id
_entity_poly.type
_entity_poly.pdbx_seq_one_letter_code
_entity_poly.pdbx_strand_id
1 'polypeptide(L)'
;DRPSATLSGGEAQRIRLATQIGSGLSGVLYICDEPTVGSHPADGSRLIATLKRLRDLDNTIIIVEHDEAMMRAADHIIDMGPGAGKQGGEIVATGTLQNIMDCPQSITGQYLSRARQIPLPPERRSGSGKELVIQGARENNLKNIDVHIPLGKFVCVTGVSGSGKSSLINEVLYKRLARLFYRAKERPGECDGVLGTEYIDKVVNIDQSPIGRTPRSNPATYTGTFTPIRELFAAVPEARMRGYPQGRFSFNVKG
;
A
#
# COMPACT_ATOMS: atom_id res chain seq x y z
N ASP A 1 11.79 -7.15 23.30
CA ASP A 1 12.11 -5.94 22.50
C ASP A 1 11.95 -6.20 21.01
N ARG A 2 11.27 -5.29 20.29
CA ARG A 2 11.07 -5.37 18.84
C ARG A 2 11.96 -4.32 18.16
N PRO A 3 12.89 -4.69 17.28
CA PRO A 3 13.75 -3.72 16.59
C PRO A 3 12.91 -2.75 15.74
N SER A 4 13.27 -1.47 15.75
CA SER A 4 12.55 -0.41 15.00
C SER A 4 12.47 -0.70 13.50
N ALA A 5 13.48 -1.35 12.93
CA ALA A 5 13.53 -1.74 11.52
C ALA A 5 12.50 -2.82 11.12
N THR A 6 11.86 -3.47 12.09
CA THR A 6 10.85 -4.53 11.84
C THR A 6 9.40 -4.03 11.94
N LEU A 7 9.22 -2.72 12.18
CA LEU A 7 7.91 -2.09 12.23
C LEU A 7 7.40 -1.80 10.82
N SER A 8 6.09 -1.96 10.60
CA SER A 8 5.46 -1.42 9.39
C SER A 8 5.48 0.12 9.42
N GLY A 9 5.35 0.76 8.25
CA GLY A 9 5.27 2.22 8.17
C GLY A 9 4.20 2.80 9.11
N GLY A 10 2.99 2.21 9.11
CA GLY A 10 1.91 2.62 10.00
C GLY A 10 2.18 2.38 11.48
N GLU A 11 2.88 1.30 11.85
CA GLU A 11 3.29 1.06 13.25
C GLU A 11 4.28 2.13 13.72
N ALA A 12 5.29 2.45 12.92
CA ALA A 12 6.26 3.49 13.24
C ALA A 12 5.61 4.86 13.39
N GLN A 13 4.66 5.19 12.50
CA GLN A 13 3.91 6.44 12.55
C GLN A 13 3.03 6.54 13.81
N ARG A 14 2.33 5.47 14.20
CA ARG A 14 1.50 5.47 15.42
C ARG A 14 2.34 5.58 16.70
N ILE A 15 3.53 4.98 16.73
CA ILE A 15 4.47 5.18 17.84
C ILE A 15 4.85 6.65 17.94
N ARG A 16 5.15 7.31 16.81
CA ARG A 16 5.46 8.74 16.79
C ARG A 16 4.27 9.60 17.26
N LEU A 17 3.05 9.27 16.87
CA LEU A 17 1.86 9.98 17.34
C LEU A 17 1.68 9.84 18.86
N ALA A 18 1.86 8.63 19.39
CA ALA A 18 1.76 8.36 20.82
C ALA A 18 2.78 9.15 21.64
N THR A 19 4.02 9.29 21.15
CA THR A 19 5.05 10.09 21.85
C THR A 19 4.73 11.59 21.85
N GLN A 20 4.11 12.11 20.79
CA GLN A 20 3.68 13.51 20.77
C GLN A 20 2.59 13.81 21.79
N ILE A 21 1.64 12.90 21.99
CA ILE A 21 0.58 13.09 22.99
C ILE A 21 1.15 13.08 24.41
N GLY A 22 2.16 12.26 24.67
CA GLY A 22 2.85 12.24 25.95
C GLY A 22 3.63 13.52 26.27
N SER A 23 3.93 14.36 25.26
CA SER A 23 4.71 15.59 25.45
C SER A 23 3.92 16.75 26.06
N GLY A 24 2.58 16.71 25.99
CA GLY A 24 1.71 17.74 26.58
C GLY A 24 1.85 19.14 25.96
N LEU A 25 2.35 19.23 24.72
CA LEU A 25 2.49 20.51 24.02
C LEU A 25 1.13 21.12 23.66
N SER A 26 1.06 22.46 23.70
CA SER A 26 -0.08 23.27 23.25
C SER A 26 0.39 24.33 22.24
N GLY A 27 -0.53 24.82 21.40
CA GLY A 27 -0.22 25.80 20.35
C GLY A 27 0.59 25.23 19.18
N VAL A 28 0.62 23.90 19.01
CA VAL A 28 1.39 23.22 17.96
C VAL A 28 0.49 22.88 16.76
N LEU A 29 1.05 23.02 15.56
CA LEU A 29 0.46 22.52 14.32
C LEU A 29 1.05 21.13 13.99
N TYR A 30 0.23 20.10 14.09
CA TYR A 30 0.57 18.73 13.70
C TYR A 30 0.13 18.46 12.26
N ILE A 31 1.04 17.90 11.47
CA ILE A 31 0.74 17.44 10.11
C ILE A 31 0.97 15.93 10.07
N CYS A 32 -0.07 15.17 9.70
CA CYS A 32 -0.02 13.72 9.60
C CYS A 32 -0.39 13.26 8.19
N ASP A 33 0.44 12.37 7.64
CA ASP A 33 0.26 11.82 6.30
C ASP A 33 -0.26 10.37 6.40
N GLU A 34 -1.53 10.16 6.07
CA GLU A 34 -2.25 8.87 6.10
C GLU A 34 -2.04 8.00 7.36
N PRO A 35 -2.34 8.51 8.57
CA PRO A 35 -2.10 7.78 9.83
C PRO A 35 -2.90 6.48 9.98
N THR A 36 -3.95 6.26 9.18
CA THR A 36 -4.70 5.00 9.18
C THR A 36 -4.03 3.88 8.40
N VAL A 37 -2.95 4.13 7.63
CA VAL A 37 -2.26 3.12 6.83
C VAL A 37 -1.86 1.91 7.68
N GLY A 38 -2.24 0.73 7.19
CA GLY A 38 -1.99 -0.55 7.87
C GLY A 38 -2.78 -0.75 9.18
N SER A 39 -3.76 0.10 9.48
CA SER A 39 -4.69 -0.08 10.62
C SER A 39 -5.92 -0.84 10.17
N HIS A 40 -6.47 -1.65 11.06
CA HIS A 40 -7.77 -2.27 10.82
C HIS A 40 -8.89 -1.26 11.13
N PRO A 41 -10.03 -1.27 10.41
CA PRO A 41 -11.12 -0.32 10.66
C PRO A 41 -11.61 -0.29 12.12
N ALA A 42 -11.58 -1.44 12.81
CA ALA A 42 -11.91 -1.53 14.23
C ALA A 42 -11.02 -0.66 15.14
N ASP A 43 -9.76 -0.41 14.74
CA ASP A 43 -8.81 0.43 15.47
C ASP A 43 -8.94 1.92 15.12
N GLY A 44 -9.68 2.26 14.06
CA GLY A 44 -9.84 3.64 13.57
C GLY A 44 -10.46 4.56 14.61
N SER A 45 -11.43 4.08 15.38
CA SER A 45 -12.08 4.86 16.45
C SER A 45 -11.11 5.32 17.53
N ARG A 46 -10.12 4.47 17.89
CA ARG A 46 -9.09 4.81 18.89
C ARG A 46 -8.15 5.88 18.36
N LEU A 47 -7.74 5.78 17.09
CA LEU A 47 -6.90 6.78 16.45
C LEU A 47 -7.63 8.13 16.35
N ILE A 48 -8.90 8.14 15.93
CA ILE A 48 -9.73 9.35 15.88
C ILE A 48 -9.83 9.99 17.27
N ALA A 49 -10.12 9.22 18.32
CA ALA A 49 -10.20 9.74 19.69
C ALA A 49 -8.86 10.34 20.17
N THR A 50 -7.76 9.69 19.79
CA THR A 50 -6.39 10.10 20.10
C THR A 50 -6.05 11.44 19.43
N LEU A 51 -6.43 11.61 18.15
CA LEU A 51 -6.26 12.87 17.42
C LEU A 51 -7.15 13.97 18.00
N LYS A 52 -8.42 13.69 18.31
CA LYS A 52 -9.32 14.66 18.95
C LYS A 52 -8.76 15.15 20.28
N ARG A 53 -8.23 14.24 21.11
CA ARG A 53 -7.56 14.63 22.36
C ARG A 53 -6.36 15.54 22.13
N LEU A 54 -5.54 15.26 21.11
CA LEU A 54 -4.39 16.12 20.79
C LEU A 54 -4.84 17.51 20.34
N ARG A 55 -5.90 17.61 19.53
CA ARG A 55 -6.54 18.88 19.12
C ARG A 55 -7.05 19.64 20.34
N ASP A 56 -7.75 18.95 21.24
CA ASP A 56 -8.37 19.54 22.43
C ASP A 56 -7.35 20.06 23.47
N LEU A 57 -6.06 19.75 23.30
CA LEU A 57 -4.94 20.37 24.02
C LEU A 57 -4.48 21.70 23.39
N ASP A 58 -5.40 22.41 22.73
CA ASP A 58 -5.15 23.67 22.02
C ASP A 58 -4.12 23.53 20.89
N ASN A 59 -4.23 22.44 20.13
CA ASN A 59 -3.41 22.19 18.95
C ASN A 59 -4.26 22.14 17.68
N THR A 60 -3.62 22.41 16.54
CA THR A 60 -4.24 22.20 15.22
C THR A 60 -3.68 20.94 14.60
N ILE A 61 -4.55 20.13 13.98
CA ILE A 61 -4.14 18.90 13.30
C ILE A 61 -4.60 18.95 11.85
N ILE A 62 -3.65 18.87 10.93
CA ILE A 62 -3.89 18.66 9.51
C ILE A 62 -3.58 17.21 9.20
N ILE A 63 -4.54 16.50 8.64
CA ILE A 63 -4.40 15.11 8.23
C ILE A 63 -4.64 14.98 6.72
N VAL A 64 -3.75 14.28 6.03
CA VAL A 64 -3.98 13.78 4.67
C VAL A 64 -4.54 12.37 4.82
N GLU A 65 -5.76 12.12 4.33
CA GLU A 65 -6.45 10.86 4.55
C GLU A 65 -7.39 10.47 3.41
N HIS A 66 -7.64 9.17 3.33
CA HIS A 66 -8.60 8.56 2.41
C HIS A 66 -9.64 7.71 3.15
N ASP A 67 -9.51 7.52 4.47
CA ASP A 67 -10.46 6.77 5.29
C ASP A 67 -11.78 7.54 5.54
N GLU A 68 -12.91 6.88 5.23
CA GLU A 68 -14.24 7.46 5.38
C GLU A 68 -14.56 7.81 6.85
N ALA A 69 -14.16 6.97 7.81
CA ALA A 69 -14.47 7.22 9.23
C ALA A 69 -13.73 8.46 9.75
N MET A 70 -12.48 8.65 9.32
CA MET A 70 -11.70 9.84 9.64
C MET A 70 -12.31 11.10 9.03
N MET A 71 -12.66 11.08 7.73
CA MET A 71 -13.33 12.21 7.07
C MET A 71 -14.62 12.60 7.78
N ARG A 72 -15.43 11.61 8.17
CA ARG A 72 -16.68 11.84 8.92
C ARG A 72 -16.45 12.42 10.31
N ALA A 73 -15.30 12.15 10.92
CA ALA A 73 -14.97 12.63 12.27
C ALA A 73 -14.29 14.00 12.29
N ALA A 74 -13.81 14.50 11.14
CA ALA A 74 -13.11 15.75 11.00
C ALA A 74 -14.06 16.95 11.19
N ASP A 75 -13.53 18.02 11.81
CA ASP A 75 -14.28 19.27 11.99
C ASP A 75 -14.37 20.09 10.70
N HIS A 76 -13.33 20.00 9.86
CA HIS A 76 -13.20 20.70 8.59
C HIS A 76 -12.50 19.81 7.56
N ILE A 77 -12.94 19.86 6.31
CA ILE A 77 -12.41 19.08 5.20
C ILE A 77 -12.02 20.03 4.07
N ILE A 78 -10.89 19.73 3.43
CA ILE A 78 -10.43 20.39 2.21
C ILE A 78 -10.31 19.30 1.15
N ASP A 79 -11.16 19.37 0.12
CA ASP A 79 -11.16 18.42 -0.98
C ASP A 79 -10.31 18.93 -2.14
N MET A 80 -9.28 18.15 -2.48
CA MET A 80 -8.33 18.43 -3.55
C MET A 80 -8.75 17.69 -4.83
N GLY A 81 -8.76 18.35 -5.98
CA GLY A 81 -9.21 17.72 -7.22
C GLY A 81 -9.39 18.72 -8.35
N PRO A 82 -10.06 18.36 -9.47
CA PRO A 82 -10.91 17.18 -9.69
C PRO A 82 -10.17 15.90 -10.13
N GLY A 83 -8.86 15.97 -10.37
CA GLY A 83 -8.05 14.82 -10.80
C GLY A 83 -6.65 14.80 -10.18
N ALA A 84 -5.75 14.01 -10.76
CA ALA A 84 -4.35 13.90 -10.32
C ALA A 84 -3.38 14.55 -11.32
N GLY A 85 -2.17 14.90 -10.85
CA GLY A 85 -1.14 15.51 -11.70
C GLY A 85 -1.59 16.84 -12.31
N LYS A 86 -1.44 17.00 -13.63
CA LYS A 86 -1.83 18.24 -14.34
C LYS A 86 -3.33 18.55 -14.30
N GLN A 87 -4.16 17.59 -13.90
CA GLN A 87 -5.62 17.73 -13.81
C GLN A 87 -6.10 17.92 -12.36
N GLY A 88 -5.18 18.06 -11.40
CA GLY A 88 -5.48 18.37 -10.00
C GLY A 88 -4.86 19.70 -9.58
N GLY A 89 -4.67 19.87 -8.27
CA GLY A 89 -4.06 21.07 -7.70
C GLY A 89 -5.03 22.23 -7.47
N GLU A 90 -6.33 21.99 -7.58
CA GLU A 90 -7.39 22.95 -7.27
C GLU A 90 -8.15 22.51 -6.00
N ILE A 91 -8.72 23.48 -5.30
CA ILE A 91 -9.64 23.24 -4.19
C ILE A 91 -11.04 23.10 -4.76
N VAL A 92 -11.61 21.90 -4.70
CA VAL A 92 -12.93 21.61 -5.25
C VAL A 92 -14.01 22.03 -4.26
N ALA A 93 -13.81 21.71 -2.98
CA ALA A 93 -14.72 22.06 -1.91
C ALA A 93 -13.95 22.23 -0.59
N THR A 94 -14.45 23.09 0.29
CA THR A 94 -13.92 23.24 1.63
C THR A 94 -15.04 23.57 2.61
N GLY A 95 -15.00 23.01 3.81
CA GLY A 95 -16.01 23.22 4.83
C GLY A 95 -16.27 21.98 5.68
N THR A 96 -17.48 21.88 6.19
CA THR A 96 -17.95 20.72 6.94
C THR A 96 -18.14 19.50 6.04
N LEU A 97 -18.29 18.32 6.64
CA LEU A 97 -18.67 17.09 5.93
C LEU A 97 -19.89 17.30 5.00
N GLN A 98 -20.89 18.05 5.46
CA GLN A 98 -22.10 18.33 4.68
C GLN A 98 -21.78 19.17 3.44
N ASN A 99 -20.92 20.19 3.57
CA ASN A 99 -20.50 21.01 2.42
C ASN A 99 -19.78 20.18 1.35
N ILE A 100 -18.98 19.19 1.77
CA ILE A 100 -18.31 18.28 0.83
C ILE A 100 -19.32 17.37 0.14
N MET A 101 -20.26 16.77 0.89
CA MET A 101 -21.29 15.88 0.32
C MET A 101 -22.25 16.60 -0.64
N ASP A 102 -22.55 17.88 -0.37
CA ASP A 102 -23.45 18.69 -1.19
C ASP A 102 -22.78 19.25 -2.46
N CYS A 103 -21.45 19.19 -2.56
CA CYS A 103 -20.71 19.65 -3.73
C CYS A 103 -20.71 18.60 -4.85
N PRO A 104 -21.43 18.81 -5.97
CA PRO A 104 -21.51 17.80 -7.03
C PRO A 104 -20.17 17.59 -7.75
N GLN A 105 -19.25 18.56 -7.71
CA GLN A 105 -17.92 18.45 -8.32
C GLN A 105 -16.95 17.63 -7.46
N SER A 106 -17.22 17.49 -6.16
CA SER A 106 -16.38 16.72 -5.24
C SER A 106 -16.55 15.22 -5.47
N ILE A 107 -15.51 14.55 -5.97
CA ILE A 107 -15.50 13.08 -6.08
C ILE A 107 -15.64 12.47 -4.69
N THR A 108 -14.93 13.02 -3.71
CA THR A 108 -15.03 12.62 -2.30
C THR A 108 -16.46 12.74 -1.79
N GLY A 109 -17.13 13.87 -2.03
CA GLY A 109 -18.53 14.12 -1.70
C GLY A 109 -19.48 13.11 -2.33
N GLN A 110 -19.26 12.73 -3.60
CA GLN A 110 -20.06 11.72 -4.28
C GLN A 110 -19.93 10.32 -3.66
N TYR A 111 -18.75 9.93 -3.19
CA TYR A 111 -18.57 8.65 -2.47
C TYR A 111 -19.17 8.70 -1.05
N LEU A 112 -18.96 9.81 -0.32
CA LEU A 112 -19.48 9.99 1.04
C LEU A 112 -21.02 10.05 1.10
N SER A 113 -21.64 10.66 0.09
CA SER A 113 -23.10 10.74 -0.08
C SER A 113 -23.71 9.48 -0.71
N ARG A 114 -22.88 8.49 -1.08
CA ARG A 114 -23.29 7.24 -1.74
C ARG A 114 -23.85 7.42 -3.16
N ALA A 115 -23.75 8.62 -3.76
CA ALA A 115 -24.06 8.87 -5.16
C ALA A 115 -23.13 8.09 -6.11
N ARG A 116 -21.89 7.85 -5.69
CA ARG A 116 -20.97 6.86 -6.27
C ARG A 116 -20.63 5.79 -5.24
N GLN A 117 -20.50 4.55 -5.69
CA GLN A 117 -20.12 3.41 -4.87
C GLN A 117 -19.25 2.46 -5.68
N ILE A 118 -18.41 1.70 -4.99
CA ILE A 118 -17.68 0.59 -5.60
C ILE A 118 -18.69 -0.55 -5.79
N PRO A 119 -18.96 -1.00 -7.03
CA PRO A 119 -19.97 -2.02 -7.27
C PRO A 119 -19.53 -3.34 -6.64
N LEU A 120 -20.47 -4.03 -5.99
CA LEU A 120 -20.26 -5.38 -5.51
C LEU A 120 -20.48 -6.37 -6.67
N PRO A 121 -19.61 -7.38 -6.83
CA PRO A 121 -19.82 -8.38 -7.85
C PRO A 121 -21.10 -9.17 -7.54
N PRO A 122 -22.01 -9.37 -8.51
CA PRO A 122 -23.26 -10.10 -8.29
C PRO A 122 -22.99 -11.57 -7.95
N GLU A 123 -21.90 -12.12 -8.48
CA GLU A 123 -21.48 -13.50 -8.25
C GLU A 123 -19.98 -13.58 -7.91
N ARG A 124 -19.62 -14.56 -7.08
CA ARG A 124 -18.22 -14.84 -6.71
C ARG A 124 -17.71 -16.03 -7.49
N ARG A 125 -16.46 -15.96 -7.97
CA ARG A 125 -15.83 -17.06 -8.71
C ARG A 125 -15.80 -18.36 -7.88
N SER A 126 -16.21 -19.46 -8.50
CA SER A 126 -16.14 -20.81 -7.93
C SER A 126 -14.69 -21.30 -7.71
N GLY A 127 -13.72 -20.76 -8.46
CA GLY A 127 -12.30 -21.12 -8.40
C GLY A 127 -11.97 -22.33 -9.27
N SER A 128 -10.71 -22.79 -9.22
CA SER A 128 -10.26 -23.94 -10.04
C SER A 128 -10.50 -25.31 -9.40
N GLY A 129 -11.13 -25.36 -8.21
CA GLY A 129 -11.24 -26.58 -7.40
C GLY A 129 -9.92 -27.07 -6.79
N LYS A 130 -8.84 -26.29 -6.94
CA LYS A 130 -7.50 -26.58 -6.42
C LYS A 130 -7.17 -25.61 -5.27
N GLU A 131 -6.26 -25.98 -4.40
CA GLU A 131 -5.86 -25.17 -3.26
C GLU A 131 -4.38 -25.33 -2.92
N LEU A 132 -3.82 -24.29 -2.30
CA LEU A 132 -2.58 -24.37 -1.54
C LEU A 132 -2.93 -24.59 -0.07
N VAL A 133 -2.25 -25.52 0.59
CA VAL A 133 -2.48 -25.78 2.02
C VAL A 133 -1.20 -25.51 2.78
N ILE A 134 -1.21 -24.48 3.61
CA ILE A 134 -0.16 -24.22 4.58
C ILE A 134 -0.45 -25.11 5.79
N GLN A 135 0.50 -25.98 6.16
CA GLN A 135 0.35 -26.90 7.27
C GLN A 135 1.20 -26.49 8.47
N GLY A 136 0.60 -26.46 9.65
CA GLY A 136 1.26 -26.24 10.93
C GLY A 136 2.06 -24.94 11.00
N ALA A 137 1.53 -23.83 10.50
CA ALA A 137 2.22 -22.55 10.54
C ALA A 137 2.38 -22.05 11.99
N ARG A 138 3.63 -21.80 12.39
CA ARG A 138 4.04 -21.47 13.78
C ARG A 138 4.95 -20.25 13.88
N GLU A 139 5.26 -19.59 12.76
CA GLU A 139 6.09 -18.39 12.75
C GLU A 139 5.50 -17.25 13.64
N ASN A 140 6.34 -16.65 14.49
CA ASN A 140 5.97 -15.59 15.43
C ASN A 140 4.80 -15.97 16.36
N ASN A 141 3.64 -15.31 16.22
CA ASN A 141 2.47 -15.51 17.06
C ASN A 141 1.46 -16.50 16.47
N LEU A 142 1.76 -17.16 15.35
CA LEU A 142 0.89 -18.17 14.75
C LEU A 142 0.79 -19.40 15.65
N LYS A 143 -0.42 -19.95 15.79
CA LYS A 143 -0.76 -20.96 16.78
C LYS A 143 -0.88 -22.36 16.19
N ASN A 144 0.14 -22.79 15.44
CA ASN A 144 0.14 -24.08 14.73
C ASN A 144 -1.10 -24.24 13.85
N ILE A 145 -1.29 -23.32 12.91
CA ILE A 145 -2.52 -23.24 12.11
C ILE A 145 -2.35 -23.87 10.73
N ASP A 146 -3.40 -24.56 10.29
CA ASP A 146 -3.56 -25.02 8.92
C ASP A 146 -4.44 -24.02 8.15
N VAL A 147 -4.01 -23.64 6.94
CA VAL A 147 -4.73 -22.65 6.12
C VAL A 147 -4.84 -23.12 4.68
N HIS A 148 -6.07 -23.25 4.21
CA HIS A 148 -6.41 -23.58 2.83
C HIS A 148 -6.64 -22.30 2.01
N ILE A 149 -5.89 -22.14 0.93
CA ILE A 149 -5.95 -21.00 0.02
C ILE A 149 -6.45 -21.48 -1.35
N PRO A 150 -7.70 -21.18 -1.73
CA PRO A 150 -8.26 -21.66 -2.99
C PRO A 150 -7.63 -20.95 -4.19
N LEU A 151 -7.21 -21.73 -5.18
CA LEU A 151 -6.63 -21.23 -6.43
C LEU A 151 -7.72 -20.78 -7.41
N GLY A 152 -7.35 -19.83 -8.28
CA GLY A 152 -8.28 -19.22 -9.25
C GLY A 152 -9.30 -18.25 -8.62
N LYS A 153 -9.09 -17.82 -7.37
CA LYS A 153 -9.96 -16.87 -6.66
C LYS A 153 -9.23 -15.57 -6.30
N PHE A 154 -10.01 -14.51 -6.08
CA PHE A 154 -9.54 -13.29 -5.44
C PHE A 154 -9.62 -13.51 -3.91
N VAL A 155 -8.49 -13.84 -3.28
CA VAL A 155 -8.42 -14.19 -1.86
C VAL A 155 -7.94 -12.97 -1.06
N CYS A 156 -8.73 -12.57 -0.07
CA CYS A 156 -8.38 -11.49 0.85
C CYS A 156 -8.02 -12.06 2.22
N VAL A 157 -6.82 -11.77 2.72
CA VAL A 157 -6.38 -12.11 4.07
C VAL A 157 -6.54 -10.88 4.95
N THR A 158 -7.52 -10.90 5.84
CA THR A 158 -7.89 -9.77 6.71
C THR A 158 -7.70 -10.09 8.19
N GLY A 159 -7.84 -9.09 9.05
CA GLY A 159 -7.70 -9.17 10.49
C GLY A 159 -6.98 -7.95 11.08
N VAL A 160 -7.04 -7.78 12.39
CA VAL A 160 -6.44 -6.65 13.12
C VAL A 160 -4.91 -6.57 12.98
N SER A 161 -4.34 -5.38 13.18
CA SER A 161 -2.87 -5.24 13.17
C SER A 161 -2.24 -6.19 14.21
N GLY A 162 -1.14 -6.85 13.85
CA GLY A 162 -0.49 -7.84 14.73
C GLY A 162 -1.14 -9.23 14.77
N SER A 163 -2.24 -9.48 14.04
CA SER A 163 -2.89 -10.82 14.03
C SER A 163 -2.09 -11.95 13.37
N GLY A 164 -0.92 -11.65 12.79
CA GLY A 164 -0.06 -12.64 12.12
C GLY A 164 -0.22 -12.76 10.61
N LYS A 165 -0.98 -11.87 9.94
CA LYS A 165 -1.17 -11.87 8.47
C LYS A 165 0.15 -11.89 7.69
N SER A 166 1.06 -10.97 8.02
CA SER A 166 2.37 -10.89 7.35
C SER A 166 3.25 -12.10 7.67
N SER A 167 3.17 -12.63 8.90
CA SER A 167 3.85 -13.89 9.24
C SER A 167 3.36 -15.05 8.38
N LEU A 168 2.04 -15.17 8.21
CA LEU A 168 1.44 -16.24 7.42
C LEU A 168 1.76 -16.12 5.92
N ILE A 169 1.60 -14.92 5.35
CA ILE A 169 1.69 -14.73 3.89
C ILE A 169 3.11 -14.44 3.43
N ASN A 170 3.83 -13.53 4.08
CA ASN A 170 5.15 -13.12 3.62
C ASN A 170 6.24 -14.03 4.18
N GLU A 171 6.23 -14.27 5.50
CA GLU A 171 7.29 -15.05 6.15
C GLU A 171 7.16 -16.54 5.89
N VAL A 172 5.95 -17.10 5.97
CA VAL A 172 5.70 -18.53 5.73
C VAL A 172 5.49 -18.82 4.25
N LEU A 173 4.36 -18.41 3.66
CA LEU A 173 3.97 -18.83 2.32
C LEU A 173 4.94 -18.34 1.24
N TYR A 174 5.14 -17.02 1.13
CA TYR A 174 5.94 -16.44 0.05
C TYR A 174 7.38 -16.91 0.09
N LYS A 175 8.08 -16.82 1.24
CA LYS A 175 9.47 -17.27 1.33
C LYS A 175 9.63 -18.76 1.02
N ARG A 176 8.67 -19.61 1.42
CA ARG A 176 8.69 -21.04 1.08
C ARG A 176 8.57 -21.25 -0.43
N LEU A 177 7.61 -20.60 -1.08
CA LEU A 177 7.42 -20.67 -2.54
C LEU A 177 8.60 -20.05 -3.31
N ALA A 178 9.15 -18.93 -2.84
CA ALA A 178 10.32 -18.29 -3.45
C ALA A 178 11.58 -19.16 -3.33
N ARG A 179 11.73 -19.89 -2.21
CA ARG A 179 12.81 -20.88 -2.07
C ARG A 179 12.61 -22.06 -3.01
N LEU A 180 11.37 -22.53 -3.20
CA LEU A 180 11.04 -23.62 -4.12
C LEU A 180 11.27 -23.24 -5.59
N PHE A 181 10.67 -22.15 -6.05
CA PHE A 181 10.68 -21.77 -7.48
C PHE A 181 11.95 -21.02 -7.90
N TYR A 182 12.60 -20.28 -6.99
CA TYR A 182 13.69 -19.38 -7.35
C TYR A 182 14.99 -19.64 -6.56
N ARG A 183 15.03 -20.66 -5.70
CA ARG A 183 16.17 -20.95 -4.82
C ARG A 183 16.59 -19.74 -3.96
N ALA A 184 15.60 -18.95 -3.54
CA ALA A 184 15.82 -17.81 -2.65
C ALA A 184 16.56 -18.24 -1.37
N LYS A 185 17.50 -17.40 -0.92
CA LYS A 185 18.36 -17.70 0.25
C LYS A 185 17.69 -17.42 1.60
N GLU A 186 16.64 -16.61 1.61
CA GLU A 186 15.92 -16.28 2.83
C GLU A 186 15.31 -17.54 3.45
N ARG A 187 15.44 -17.66 4.78
CA ARG A 187 14.84 -18.76 5.53
C ARG A 187 13.32 -18.55 5.60
N PRO A 188 12.51 -19.49 5.12
CA PRO A 188 11.07 -19.45 5.32
C PRO A 188 10.71 -19.59 6.80
N GLY A 189 9.61 -18.96 7.20
CA GLY A 189 9.04 -19.09 8.53
C GLY A 189 8.62 -20.52 8.87
N GLU A 190 8.47 -20.77 10.16
CA GLU A 190 8.21 -22.10 10.71
C GLU A 190 6.83 -22.63 10.28
N CYS A 191 6.83 -23.77 9.59
CA CYS A 191 5.65 -24.54 9.18
C CYS A 191 6.05 -26.00 8.87
N ASP A 192 5.09 -26.91 8.94
CA ASP A 192 5.30 -28.32 8.58
C ASP A 192 5.46 -28.47 7.06
N GLY A 193 4.64 -27.78 6.28
CA GLY A 193 4.67 -27.89 4.83
C GLY A 193 3.78 -26.88 4.11
N VAL A 194 3.95 -26.79 2.80
CA VAL A 194 2.99 -26.16 1.90
C VAL A 194 2.68 -27.17 0.81
N LEU A 195 1.43 -27.63 0.75
CA LEU A 195 0.93 -28.58 -0.26
C LEU A 195 0.24 -27.84 -1.42
N GLY A 196 0.05 -28.53 -2.55
CA GLY A 196 -0.59 -27.98 -3.75
C GLY A 196 0.33 -27.08 -4.58
N THR A 197 1.63 -27.07 -4.30
CA THR A 197 2.62 -26.27 -5.03
C THR A 197 2.77 -26.69 -6.49
N GLU A 198 2.43 -27.94 -6.81
CA GLU A 198 2.39 -28.50 -8.16
C GLU A 198 1.32 -27.85 -9.06
N TYR A 199 0.39 -27.08 -8.48
CA TYR A 199 -0.64 -26.37 -9.23
C TYR A 199 -0.23 -24.97 -9.70
N ILE A 200 0.97 -24.50 -9.32
CA ILE A 200 1.48 -23.18 -9.68
C ILE A 200 2.95 -23.26 -10.13
N ASP A 201 3.32 -22.45 -11.14
CA ASP A 201 4.69 -22.46 -11.67
C ASP A 201 5.60 -21.40 -11.05
N LYS A 202 4.99 -20.32 -10.54
CA LYS A 202 5.67 -19.10 -10.09
C LYS A 202 4.88 -18.41 -8.99
N VAL A 203 5.61 -17.69 -8.14
CA VAL A 203 5.05 -16.75 -7.17
C VAL A 203 5.64 -15.36 -7.41
N VAL A 204 4.82 -14.31 -7.38
CA VAL A 204 5.29 -12.93 -7.50
C VAL A 204 4.75 -12.16 -6.31
N ASN A 205 5.65 -11.60 -5.50
CA ASN A 205 5.28 -10.67 -4.43
C ASN A 205 5.39 -9.25 -4.97
N ILE A 206 4.28 -8.52 -4.92
CA ILE A 206 4.23 -7.09 -5.24
C ILE A 206 4.06 -6.37 -3.90
N ASP A 207 5.12 -5.72 -3.44
CA ASP A 207 5.17 -5.05 -2.14
C ASP A 207 5.34 -3.52 -2.28
N GLN A 208 5.48 -2.85 -1.13
CA GLN A 208 5.68 -1.40 -1.05
C GLN A 208 7.17 -1.01 -1.09
N SER A 209 8.07 -1.94 -1.41
CA SER A 209 9.49 -1.61 -1.50
C SER A 209 9.73 -0.65 -2.67
N PRO A 210 10.68 0.30 -2.54
CA PRO A 210 10.98 1.22 -3.64
C PRO A 210 11.38 0.47 -4.90
N ILE A 211 10.79 0.87 -6.04
CA ILE A 211 11.06 0.33 -7.39
C ILE A 211 12.56 0.32 -7.72
N GLY A 212 13.32 1.25 -7.15
CA GLY A 212 14.75 1.12 -6.98
C GLY A 212 15.28 2.13 -5.98
N ARG A 213 16.53 1.95 -5.57
CA ARG A 213 17.19 2.78 -4.55
C ARG A 213 18.03 3.92 -5.14
N THR A 214 17.99 4.12 -6.45
CA THR A 214 18.76 5.15 -7.15
C THR A 214 17.87 5.95 -8.09
N PRO A 215 18.23 7.21 -8.41
CA PRO A 215 17.50 8.03 -9.39
C PRO A 215 17.44 7.41 -10.80
N ARG A 216 18.25 6.38 -11.08
CA ARG A 216 18.28 5.68 -12.37
C ARG A 216 17.13 4.67 -12.51
N SER A 217 16.44 4.37 -11.42
CA SER A 217 15.24 3.53 -11.40
C SER A 217 14.01 4.42 -11.51
N ASN A 218 13.33 4.34 -12.65
CA ASN A 218 12.10 5.05 -12.94
C ASN A 218 11.08 4.12 -13.61
N PRO A 219 9.80 4.53 -13.76
CA PRO A 219 8.77 3.69 -14.36
C PRO A 219 9.15 3.13 -15.74
N ALA A 220 9.83 3.91 -16.57
CA ALA A 220 10.22 3.48 -17.90
C ALA A 220 11.29 2.37 -17.88
N THR A 221 12.26 2.47 -16.97
CA THR A 221 13.26 1.40 -16.78
C THR A 221 12.67 0.15 -16.13
N TYR A 222 11.74 0.31 -15.19
CA TYR A 222 11.17 -0.81 -14.46
C TYR A 222 10.21 -1.64 -15.32
N THR A 223 9.40 -0.97 -16.14
CA THR A 223 8.48 -1.62 -17.09
C THR A 223 9.18 -2.13 -18.36
N GLY A 224 10.46 -1.80 -18.55
CA GLY A 224 11.21 -2.12 -19.77
C GLY A 224 10.89 -1.24 -20.97
N THR A 225 9.96 -0.29 -20.84
CA THR A 225 9.57 0.63 -21.93
C THR A 225 10.70 1.56 -22.38
N PHE A 226 11.73 1.76 -21.56
CA PHE A 226 12.90 2.54 -21.96
C PHE A 226 13.72 1.89 -23.08
N THR A 227 13.66 0.56 -23.25
CA THR A 227 14.37 -0.14 -24.35
C THR A 227 13.83 0.21 -25.74
N PRO A 228 12.52 0.05 -26.03
CA PRO A 228 11.97 0.45 -27.33
C PRO A 228 12.11 1.96 -27.57
N ILE A 229 12.10 2.80 -26.53
CA ILE A 229 12.41 4.24 -26.68
C ILE A 229 13.84 4.44 -27.22
N ARG A 230 14.85 3.79 -26.61
CA ARG A 230 16.24 3.90 -27.09
C ARG A 230 16.42 3.35 -28.51
N GLU A 231 15.69 2.30 -28.88
CA GLU A 231 15.66 1.76 -30.23
C GLU A 231 15.15 2.78 -31.25
N LEU A 232 14.05 3.45 -30.94
CA LEU A 232 13.48 4.49 -31.79
C LEU A 232 14.46 5.66 -31.96
N PHE A 233 15.11 6.12 -30.88
CA PHE A 233 16.10 7.19 -30.94
C PHE A 233 17.36 6.79 -31.73
N ALA A 234 17.81 5.54 -31.66
CA ALA A 234 18.91 5.06 -32.49
C ALA A 234 18.53 4.95 -33.98
N ALA A 235 17.24 4.87 -34.30
CA ALA A 235 16.76 4.73 -35.67
C ALA A 235 16.58 6.07 -36.42
N VAL A 236 16.59 7.22 -35.75
CA VAL A 236 16.40 8.54 -36.41
C VAL A 236 17.58 8.88 -37.35
N PRO A 237 17.36 9.63 -38.45
CA PRO A 237 18.40 9.91 -39.44
C PRO A 237 19.68 10.51 -38.84
N GLU A 238 19.55 11.45 -37.90
CA GLU A 238 20.68 12.11 -37.24
C GLU A 238 21.51 11.13 -36.42
N ALA A 239 20.87 10.19 -35.72
CA ALA A 239 21.55 9.15 -34.97
C ALA A 239 22.29 8.19 -35.90
N ARG A 240 21.66 7.79 -37.01
CA ARG A 240 22.28 6.94 -38.03
C ARG A 240 23.47 7.61 -38.70
N MET A 241 23.35 8.87 -39.11
CA MET A 241 24.44 9.65 -39.71
C MET A 241 25.64 9.78 -38.77
N ARG A 242 25.38 9.88 -37.45
CA ARG A 242 26.42 10.00 -36.42
C ARG A 242 26.89 8.64 -35.87
N GLY A 243 26.34 7.52 -36.34
CA GLY A 243 26.66 6.18 -35.86
C GLY A 243 26.29 5.92 -34.40
N TYR A 244 25.26 6.58 -33.86
CA TYR A 244 24.87 6.46 -32.45
C TYR A 244 24.07 5.16 -32.19
N PRO A 245 24.61 4.20 -31.42
CA PRO A 245 23.87 3.00 -31.04
C PRO A 245 22.87 3.29 -29.92
N GLN A 246 21.97 2.36 -29.62
CA GLN A 246 21.01 2.45 -28.51
C GLN A 246 21.66 2.77 -27.15
N GLY A 247 22.92 2.35 -26.95
CA GLY A 247 23.70 2.61 -25.74
C GLY A 247 23.97 4.09 -25.51
N ARG A 248 24.08 4.90 -26.58
CA ARG A 248 24.27 6.36 -26.52
C ARG A 248 23.09 7.07 -25.87
N PHE A 249 21.89 6.50 -25.97
CA PHE A 249 20.66 7.03 -25.39
C PHE A 249 20.34 6.43 -24.01
N SER A 250 21.30 5.71 -23.41
CA SER A 250 21.17 5.17 -22.06
C SER A 250 21.84 6.10 -21.06
N PHE A 251 21.11 6.54 -20.04
CA PHE A 251 21.70 7.27 -18.91
C PHE A 251 22.49 6.37 -17.94
N ASN A 252 22.55 5.05 -18.20
CA ASN A 252 23.34 4.09 -17.42
C ASN A 252 24.71 3.79 -18.02
N VAL A 253 24.97 4.20 -19.26
CA VAL A 253 26.23 3.95 -19.98
C VAL A 253 26.97 5.29 -20.09
N LYS A 254 28.28 5.30 -19.84
CA LYS A 254 29.10 6.49 -20.15
C LYS A 254 29.11 6.64 -21.67
N GLY A 255 28.56 7.76 -22.14
CA GLY A 255 28.37 8.05 -23.56
C GLY A 255 29.65 8.15 -24.35
#